data_AF-A0A832FDM7-F1
#
_entry.id   AF-A0A832FDM7-F1
#
_cell.length_a   1.000
_cell.length_b   1.000
_cell.length_c   1.000
_cell.angle_alpha   90.00
_cell.angle_beta   90.00
_cell.angle_gamma   90.00
#
_symmetry.space_group_name_H-M   'P 1'
#
loop_
_entity.id
_entity.type
_entity.pdbx_description
1 polymer ?
#
loop_
_entity_poly.entity_id
_entity_poly.type
_entity_poly.pdbx_seq_one_letter_code
_entity_poly.pdbx_strand_id
1 'polypeptide(L)'
;MIAMAILAFFALGGFLVFEIFNISINDFRIAGGILLFILSIEGLLWKEEARWISSEDVAVVPLATPLMAGPGAIYTVIYLMQGPYGATVTLFAILSNIIIQWVLLFYSERVLRTIGKTGSTIISRIMAFILSAIAIGMIREGITAILVGLT
;
A
#
# COMPACT_ATOMS: atom_id res chain seq x y z
N MET A 1 14.33 3.31 -1.44
CA MET A 1 14.60 4.56 -2.19
C MET A 1 13.58 4.79 -3.31
N ILE A 2 13.33 3.82 -4.20
CA ILE A 2 12.32 3.97 -5.27
C ILE A 2 10.90 4.15 -4.72
N ALA A 3 10.47 3.33 -3.76
CA ALA A 3 9.15 3.49 -3.11
C ALA A 3 8.97 4.86 -2.43
N MET A 4 10.04 5.42 -1.84
CA MET A 4 10.03 6.76 -1.27
C MET A 4 9.84 7.83 -2.34
N ALA A 5 10.54 7.72 -3.47
CA ALA A 5 10.37 8.65 -4.58
C ALA A 5 8.94 8.59 -5.14
N ILE A 6 8.35 7.39 -5.24
CA ILE A 6 6.96 7.20 -5.66
C ILE A 6 5.99 7.84 -4.66
N LEU A 7 6.16 7.57 -3.36
CA LEU A 7 5.30 8.15 -2.32
C LEU A 7 5.44 9.68 -2.27
N ALA A 8 6.66 10.22 -2.40
CA ALA A 8 6.89 11.67 -2.43
C ALA A 8 6.28 12.31 -3.69
N PHE A 9 6.38 11.63 -4.85
CA PHE A 9 5.75 12.05 -6.09
C PHE A 9 4.22 12.09 -5.95
N PHE A 10 3.60 11.04 -5.41
CA PHE A 10 2.14 11.02 -5.20
C PHE A 10 1.69 11.94 -4.06
N ALA A 11 2.52 12.19 -3.05
CA ALA A 11 2.25 13.20 -2.04
C ALA A 11 2.14 14.58 -2.70
N LEU A 12 3.19 15.01 -3.38
CA LEU A 12 3.30 16.36 -3.96
C LEU A 12 2.47 16.55 -5.23
N GLY A 13 2.35 15.51 -6.05
CA GLY A 13 1.72 15.53 -7.38
C GLY A 13 0.39 14.78 -7.47
N GLY A 14 -0.09 14.15 -6.38
CA GLY A 14 -1.34 13.37 -6.40
C GLY A 14 -2.56 14.20 -6.81
N PHE A 15 -2.58 15.48 -6.44
CA PHE A 15 -3.62 16.42 -6.90
C PHE A 15 -3.61 16.58 -8.43
N LEU A 16 -2.42 16.70 -9.03
CA LEU A 16 -2.26 16.85 -10.48
C LEU A 16 -2.76 15.62 -11.24
N VAL A 17 -2.54 14.43 -10.69
CA VAL A 17 -3.05 13.17 -11.26
C VAL A 17 -4.59 13.17 -11.24
N PHE A 18 -5.19 13.56 -10.12
CA PHE A 18 -6.66 13.62 -10.02
C PHE A 18 -7.28 14.66 -10.96
N GLU A 19 -6.62 15.81 -11.14
CA GLU A 19 -7.10 16.87 -12.03
C GLU A 19 -6.98 16.51 -13.51
N ILE A 20 -5.86 15.90 -13.94
CA ILE A 20 -5.64 15.50 -15.34
C ILE A 20 -6.62 14.39 -15.77
N PHE A 21 -6.87 13.42 -14.89
CA PHE A 21 -7.74 12.28 -15.19
C PHE A 21 -9.20 12.49 -14.76
N ASN A 22 -9.50 13.63 -14.12
CA ASN A 22 -10.81 13.96 -13.55
C ASN A 22 -11.36 12.86 -12.61
N ILE A 23 -10.48 12.33 -11.75
CA ILE A 23 -10.76 11.24 -10.81
C ILE A 23 -10.85 11.81 -9.39
N SER A 24 -11.87 11.45 -8.61
CA SER A 24 -11.97 11.90 -7.21
C SER A 24 -11.12 11.05 -6.26
N ILE A 25 -10.83 11.59 -5.07
CA ILE A 25 -10.19 10.84 -3.97
C ILE A 25 -10.99 9.58 -3.59
N ASN A 26 -12.33 9.63 -3.74
CA ASN A 26 -13.21 8.51 -3.42
C ASN A 26 -13.13 7.41 -4.48
N ASP A 27 -13.04 7.78 -5.76
CA ASP A 27 -12.82 6.83 -6.86
C ASP A 27 -11.48 6.09 -6.67
N PHE A 28 -10.43 6.84 -6.30
CA PHE A 28 -9.13 6.26 -6.02
C PHE A 28 -9.15 5.33 -4.79
N ARG A 29 -9.96 5.67 -3.76
CA ARG A 29 -10.15 4.82 -2.58
C ARG A 29 -10.80 3.48 -2.94
N ILE A 30 -11.83 3.51 -3.80
CA ILE A 30 -12.49 2.28 -4.29
C ILE A 30 -11.53 1.45 -5.12
N ALA A 31 -10.82 2.07 -6.08
CA ALA A 31 -9.86 1.38 -6.93
C ALA A 31 -8.71 0.75 -6.11
N GLY A 32 -8.14 1.50 -5.17
CA GLY A 32 -7.10 1.02 -4.26
C GLY A 32 -7.60 -0.12 -3.36
N GLY A 33 -8.85 -0.03 -2.89
CA GLY A 33 -9.50 -1.10 -2.14
C GLY A 33 -9.65 -2.38 -2.97
N ILE A 34 -10.12 -2.29 -4.22
CA ILE A 34 -10.23 -3.45 -5.13
C ILE A 34 -8.85 -4.10 -5.34
N LEU A 35 -7.81 -3.29 -5.57
CA LEU A 35 -6.46 -3.79 -5.80
C LEU A 35 -5.91 -4.53 -4.56
N LEU A 36 -6.08 -3.95 -3.36
CA LEU A 36 -5.71 -4.61 -2.11
C LEU A 36 -6.50 -5.90 -1.87
N PHE A 37 -7.78 -5.93 -2.26
CA PHE A 37 -8.60 -7.13 -2.15
C PHE A 37 -8.07 -8.24 -3.05
N ILE A 38 -7.72 -7.93 -4.30
CA ILE A 38 -7.10 -8.89 -5.22
C ILE A 38 -5.79 -9.42 -4.64
N LEU A 39 -4.89 -8.55 -4.18
CA LEU A 39 -3.62 -8.94 -3.56
C LEU A 39 -3.81 -9.81 -2.30
N SER A 40 -4.88 -9.54 -1.53
CA SER A 40 -5.21 -10.35 -0.36
C SER A 40 -5.68 -11.76 -0.73
N ILE A 41 -6.50 -11.88 -1.79
CA ILE A 41 -6.95 -13.16 -2.33
C ILE A 41 -5.75 -13.91 -2.89
N GLU A 42 -4.87 -13.24 -3.62
CA GLU A 42 -3.63 -13.84 -4.14
C GLU A 42 -2.80 -14.44 -3.00
N GLY A 43 -2.60 -13.68 -1.91
CA GLY A 43 -1.87 -14.14 -0.74
C GLY A 43 -2.54 -15.29 0.05
N LEU A 44 -3.87 -15.45 -0.05
CA LEU A 44 -4.59 -16.55 0.59
C LEU A 44 -4.60 -17.83 -0.26
N LEU A 45 -4.73 -17.68 -1.58
CA LEU A 45 -4.92 -18.76 -2.54
C LEU A 45 -3.60 -19.34 -3.07
N TRP A 46 -2.57 -18.53 -3.31
CA TRP A 46 -1.31 -19.04 -3.82
C TRP A 46 -0.47 -19.69 -2.71
N LYS A 47 -0.25 -21.00 -2.88
CA LYS A 47 0.73 -21.80 -2.14
C LYS A 47 2.12 -21.36 -2.60
N GLU A 48 2.89 -20.80 -1.67
CA GLU A 48 4.33 -20.56 -1.79
C GLU A 48 4.80 -20.08 -3.16
N GLU A 49 4.85 -18.78 -3.38
CA GLU A 49 5.96 -18.20 -4.13
C GLU A 49 6.18 -16.75 -3.65
N ALA A 50 6.92 -16.64 -2.57
CA ALA A 50 7.83 -15.51 -2.38
C ALA A 50 8.93 -15.49 -3.48
N ARG A 51 8.57 -15.78 -4.75
CA ARG A 51 9.41 -15.77 -5.97
C ARG A 51 9.07 -14.66 -6.93
N TRP A 52 8.27 -13.66 -6.54
CA TRP A 52 8.33 -12.36 -7.22
C TRP A 52 9.69 -11.64 -7.03
N ILE A 53 10.68 -12.32 -6.42
CA ILE A 53 12.07 -11.92 -6.29
C ILE A 53 12.99 -13.11 -6.68
N SER A 54 12.77 -13.76 -7.82
CA SER A 54 13.87 -14.46 -8.51
C SER A 54 14.43 -13.52 -9.58
N SER A 55 15.71 -13.24 -9.43
CA SER A 55 16.49 -12.14 -10.01
C SER A 55 16.72 -12.16 -11.53
N GLU A 56 15.78 -12.65 -12.36
CA GLU A 56 16.06 -12.85 -13.79
C GLU A 56 15.12 -12.16 -14.78
N ASP A 57 14.02 -11.55 -14.34
CA ASP A 57 13.19 -10.72 -15.21
C ASP A 57 13.28 -9.24 -14.80
N VAL A 58 14.23 -8.55 -15.43
CA VAL A 58 14.52 -7.10 -15.31
C VAL A 58 13.29 -6.21 -15.62
N ALA A 59 12.16 -6.78 -16.05
CA ALA A 59 10.91 -6.09 -16.32
C ALA A 59 9.92 -5.98 -15.13
N VAL A 60 10.11 -6.72 -14.02
CA VAL A 60 9.18 -6.70 -12.84
C VAL A 60 9.51 -5.58 -11.83
N VAL A 61 10.69 -4.98 -11.97
CA VAL A 61 11.25 -3.99 -11.03
C VAL A 61 10.46 -2.68 -10.89
N PRO A 62 9.71 -2.15 -11.88
CA PRO A 62 8.96 -0.91 -11.69
C PRO A 62 7.54 -1.11 -11.19
N LEU A 63 7.03 -2.33 -11.00
CA LEU A 63 5.69 -2.61 -10.44
C LEU A 63 5.75 -3.08 -8.98
N ALA A 64 6.76 -3.88 -8.63
CA ALA A 64 7.02 -4.28 -7.25
C ALA A 64 7.35 -3.08 -6.35
N THR A 65 7.99 -2.05 -6.90
CA THR A 65 8.31 -0.81 -6.16
C THR A 65 7.10 0.09 -5.89
N PRO A 66 6.15 0.29 -6.84
CA PRO A 66 4.82 0.85 -6.55
C PRO A 66 4.01 0.00 -5.59
N LEU A 67 4.14 -1.33 -5.63
CA LEU A 67 3.49 -2.22 -4.67
C LEU A 67 4.09 -2.10 -3.27
N MET A 68 5.41 -1.90 -3.14
CA MET A 68 6.06 -1.54 -1.87
C MET A 68 5.63 -0.16 -1.38
N ALA A 69 5.38 0.78 -2.31
CA ALA A 69 4.71 2.04 -2.02
C ALA A 69 3.18 1.88 -1.84
N GLY A 70 2.64 0.68 -2.08
CA GLY A 70 1.26 0.18 -1.93
C GLY A 70 0.12 1.08 -2.43
N PRO A 71 -0.90 0.57 -3.13
CA PRO A 71 -2.10 1.36 -3.40
C PRO A 71 -2.74 1.93 -2.10
N GLY A 72 -2.64 1.19 -0.99
CA GLY A 72 -3.03 1.66 0.34
C GLY A 72 -2.15 2.81 0.86
N ALA A 73 -0.83 2.72 0.74
CA ALA A 73 0.08 3.77 1.22
C ALA A 73 0.06 5.02 0.31
N ILE A 74 -0.09 4.87 -1.01
CA ILE A 74 -0.37 5.98 -1.92
C ILE A 74 -1.66 6.69 -1.50
N TYR A 75 -2.76 5.95 -1.30
CA TYR A 75 -4.02 6.51 -0.83
C TYR A 75 -3.86 7.23 0.52
N THR A 76 -3.23 6.61 1.51
CA THR A 76 -3.03 7.19 2.85
C THR A 76 -2.23 8.48 2.78
N VAL A 77 -1.17 8.53 1.98
CA VAL A 77 -0.35 9.73 1.82
C VAL A 77 -1.14 10.86 1.17
N ILE A 78 -1.91 10.58 0.12
CA ILE A 78 -2.76 11.59 -0.54
C ILE A 78 -3.85 12.09 0.43
N TYR A 79 -4.50 11.19 1.16
CA TYR A 79 -5.53 11.53 2.14
C TYR A 79 -4.98 12.37 3.30
N LEU A 80 -3.83 12.00 3.86
CA LEU A 80 -3.18 12.77 4.94
C LEU A 80 -2.69 14.14 4.47
N MET A 81 -2.28 14.25 3.22
CA MET A 81 -1.82 15.50 2.65
C MET A 81 -2.97 16.47 2.35
N GLN A 82 -4.17 15.95 2.03
CA GLN A 82 -5.40 16.74 1.88
C GLN A 82 -6.22 16.86 3.18
N GLY A 83 -5.78 16.19 4.25
CA GLY A 83 -6.48 16.14 5.52
C GLY A 83 -6.15 17.29 6.48
N PRO A 84 -6.78 17.30 7.68
CA PRO A 84 -6.73 18.43 8.61
C PRO A 84 -5.39 18.63 9.34
N TYR A 85 -4.44 17.70 9.21
CA TYR A 85 -3.20 17.67 9.99
C TYR A 85 -2.04 18.48 9.36
N GLY A 86 -2.20 18.95 8.12
CA GLY A 86 -1.22 19.79 7.43
C GLY A 86 0.01 19.06 6.88
N ALA A 87 0.65 19.65 5.86
CA ALA A 87 1.74 19.03 5.10
C ALA A 87 2.95 18.63 5.96
N THR A 88 3.28 19.41 7.00
CA THR A 88 4.44 19.15 7.87
C THR A 88 4.30 17.85 8.66
N VAL A 89 3.12 17.58 9.23
CA VAL A 89 2.86 16.35 10.00
C VAL A 89 2.91 15.13 9.09
N THR A 90 2.31 15.25 7.90
CA THR A 90 2.35 14.17 6.88
C THR A 90 3.78 13.86 6.45
N LEU A 91 4.63 14.87 6.26
CA LEU A 91 6.04 14.67 5.91
C LEU A 91 6.81 13.90 6.99
N PHE A 92 6.63 14.26 8.27
CA PHE A 92 7.25 13.55 9.39
C PHE A 92 6.74 12.11 9.54
N ALA A 93 5.46 11.87 9.29
CA ALA A 93 4.89 10.53 9.30
C ALA A 93 5.50 9.65 8.19
N ILE A 94 5.65 10.18 6.97
CA ILE A 94 6.29 9.48 5.85
C ILE A 94 7.75 9.16 6.18
N LEU A 95 8.51 10.13 6.69
CA LEU A 95 9.91 9.92 7.09
C LEU A 95 10.05 8.85 8.18
N SER A 96 9.18 8.90 9.19
CA SER A 96 9.18 7.91 10.28
C SER A 96 8.86 6.52 9.78
N ASN A 97 7.87 6.38 8.89
CA ASN A 97 7.51 5.12 8.27
C ASN A 97 8.68 4.50 7.49
N ILE A 98 9.41 5.32 6.72
CA ILE A 98 10.58 4.90 5.95
C ILE A 98 11.69 4.37 6.86
N ILE A 99 11.96 5.06 7.98
CA ILE A 99 12.98 4.62 8.95
C ILE A 99 12.59 3.27 9.55
N ILE A 100 11.33 3.12 9.97
CA ILE A 100 10.81 1.86 10.53
C ILE A 100 10.95 0.73 9.50
N GLN A 101 10.56 0.98 8.25
CA GLN A 101 10.66 0.00 7.18
C GLN A 101 12.11 -0.38 6.88
N TRP A 102 13.04 0.59 6.87
CA TRP A 102 14.46 0.33 6.67
C TRP A 102 15.04 -0.55 7.78
N VAL A 103 14.72 -0.26 9.05
CA VAL A 103 15.15 -1.08 10.19
C VAL A 103 14.58 -2.50 10.06
N LEU A 104 13.28 -2.65 9.77
CA LEU A 104 12.65 -3.96 9.60
C LEU A 104 13.31 -4.80 8.49
N LEU A 105 13.61 -4.17 7.35
CA LEU A 105 14.28 -4.84 6.24
C LEU A 105 15.72 -5.23 6.60
N PHE A 106 16.46 -4.35 7.29
CA PHE A 106 17.82 -4.64 7.75
C PHE A 106 17.87 -5.86 8.69
N TYR A 107 16.85 -6.04 9.53
CA TYR A 107 16.74 -7.19 10.44
C TYR A 107 15.93 -8.37 9.88
N SER A 108 15.46 -8.28 8.63
CA SER A 108 14.54 -9.26 8.04
C SER A 108 15.08 -10.69 8.06
N GLU A 109 16.36 -10.89 7.75
CA GLU A 109 16.99 -12.22 7.80
C GLU A 109 17.00 -12.83 9.20
N ARG A 110 17.24 -12.01 10.23
CA ARG A 110 17.18 -12.45 11.64
C ARG A 110 15.74 -12.78 12.03
N VAL A 111 14.80 -11.92 11.69
CA VAL A 111 13.37 -12.10 11.96
C VAL A 111 12.84 -13.39 11.30
N LEU A 112 13.16 -13.61 10.02
CA LEU A 112 12.79 -14.81 9.27
C LEU A 112 13.41 -16.08 9.88
N ARG A 113 14.66 -16.02 10.34
CA ARG A 113 15.30 -17.15 11.03
C ARG A 113 14.64 -17.48 12.36
N THR A 114 14.23 -16.48 13.14
CA THR A 114 13.56 -16.70 14.44
C THR A 114 12.15 -17.27 14.26
N ILE A 115 11.39 -16.77 13.28
CA ILE A 115 10.01 -17.20 13.02
C ILE A 115 9.96 -18.57 12.33
N GLY A 116 10.95 -18.87 11.50
CA GLY A 116 11.00 -20.11 10.71
C GLY A 116 9.96 -20.15 9.58
N LYS A 117 10.06 -21.16 8.72
CA LYS A 117 9.22 -21.29 7.52
C LYS A 117 7.73 -21.39 7.86
N THR A 118 7.38 -22.24 8.83
CA THR A 118 5.98 -22.46 9.24
C THR A 118 5.35 -21.21 9.84
N GLY A 119 6.06 -20.50 10.73
CA GLY A 119 5.58 -19.26 11.32
C GLY A 119 5.37 -18.17 10.28
N SER A 120 6.30 -18.04 9.32
CA SER A 120 6.20 -17.06 8.23
C SER A 120 4.97 -17.30 7.36
N THR A 121 4.66 -18.57 7.06
CA THR A 121 3.46 -18.93 6.29
C THR A 121 2.18 -18.57 7.03
N ILE A 122 2.12 -18.83 8.35
CA ILE A 122 0.94 -18.48 9.16
C ILE A 122 0.76 -16.96 9.20
N ILE A 123 1.83 -16.20 9.48
CA ILE A 123 1.79 -14.73 9.54
C ILE A 123 1.37 -14.16 8.19
N SER A 124 1.91 -14.66 7.09
CA SER A 124 1.53 -14.21 5.74
C SER A 124 0.04 -14.43 5.47
N ARG A 125 -0.54 -15.56 5.91
CA ARG A 125 -1.98 -15.83 5.77
C ARG A 125 -2.83 -14.88 6.61
N ILE A 126 -2.41 -14.61 7.84
CA ILE A 126 -3.10 -13.65 8.72
C ILE A 126 -3.04 -12.25 8.11
N MET A 127 -1.87 -11.82 7.62
CA MET A 127 -1.72 -10.52 6.97
C MET A 127 -2.57 -10.39 5.72
N ALA A 128 -2.64 -11.45 4.89
CA ALA A 128 -3.53 -11.47 3.73
C ALA A 128 -5.00 -11.32 4.16
N PHE A 129 -5.43 -12.02 5.20
CA PHE A 129 -6.77 -11.86 5.74
C PHE A 129 -7.05 -10.44 6.30
N ILE A 130 -6.08 -9.83 6.99
CA ILE A 130 -6.20 -8.44 7.46
C ILE A 130 -6.30 -7.47 6.26
N LEU A 131 -5.49 -7.69 5.22
CA LEU A 131 -5.48 -6.86 4.02
C LEU A 131 -6.84 -6.88 3.30
N SER A 132 -7.51 -8.04 3.26
CA SER A 132 -8.86 -8.16 2.68
C SER A 132 -9.89 -7.35 3.46
N ALA A 133 -9.81 -7.33 4.79
CA ALA A 133 -10.69 -6.53 5.63
C ALA A 133 -10.45 -5.02 5.44
N ILE A 134 -9.18 -4.59 5.34
CA ILE A 134 -8.82 -3.19 5.05
C ILE A 134 -9.38 -2.79 3.67
N ALA A 135 -9.21 -3.64 2.67
CA ALA A 135 -9.71 -3.42 1.32
C ALA A 135 -11.23 -3.21 1.28
N ILE A 136 -12.00 -4.07 1.95
CA ILE A 136 -13.46 -3.93 2.07
C ILE A 136 -13.81 -2.62 2.77
N GLY A 137 -13.09 -2.25 3.83
CA GLY A 137 -13.26 -0.97 4.53
C GLY A 137 -13.09 0.23 3.60
N MET A 138 -12.02 0.24 2.78
CA MET A 138 -11.77 1.29 1.80
C MET A 138 -12.87 1.38 0.75
N ILE A 139 -13.31 0.25 0.20
CA ILE A 139 -14.40 0.20 -0.80
C ILE A 139 -15.69 0.76 -0.19
N ARG A 140 -16.06 0.28 1.01
CA ARG A 140 -17.25 0.73 1.73
C ARG A 140 -17.23 2.24 1.94
N GLU A 141 -16.14 2.77 2.49
CA GLU A 141 -16.02 4.21 2.75
C GLU A 141 -16.06 5.04 1.47
N GLY A 142 -15.43 4.59 0.40
CA GLY A 142 -15.47 5.27 -0.89
C GLY A 142 -16.89 5.34 -1.46
N ILE A 143 -17.61 4.22 -1.44
CA ILE A 143 -19.01 4.16 -1.88
C ILE A 143 -19.90 5.06 -1.01
N THR A 144 -19.79 4.97 0.32
CA THR A 144 -20.59 5.79 1.23
C THR A 144 -20.32 7.28 1.03
N ALA A 145 -19.05 7.68 0.85
CA ALA A 145 -18.69 9.08 0.61
C ALA A 145 -19.28 9.62 -0.71
N ILE A 146 -19.29 8.81 -1.77
CA ILE A 146 -19.93 9.19 -3.05
C ILE A 146 -21.44 9.35 -2.86
N LEU A 147 -22.09 8.41 -2.18
CA LEU A 147 -23.54 8.44 -1.96
C LEU A 147 -23.98 9.65 -1.12
N VAL A 148 -23.23 10.00 -0.06
CA VAL A 148 -23.50 11.19 0.77
C VAL A 148 -23.25 12.48 -0.01
N GLY A 149 -22.27 12.52 -0.92
CA GLY A 149 -22.01 13.69 -1.76
C GLY A 149 -23.08 13.94 -2.84
N LEU A 150 -23.98 12.98 -3.08
CA LEU A 150 -25.09 13.08 -4.04
C LEU A 150 -26.39 13.60 -3.40
N THR A 151 -26.46 13.68 -2.06
CA THR A 151 -27.62 14.18 -1.28
C THR A 151 -27.36 15.56 -0.72
#